data_AF-A0A956KU03-F1
#
_entry.id   AF-A0A956KU03-F1
#
_cell.length_a   1.000
_cell.length_b   1.000
_cell.length_c   1.000
_cell.angle_alpha   90.00
_cell.angle_beta   90.00
_cell.angle_gamma   90.00
#
_symmetry.space_group_name_H-M   'P 1'
#
loop_
_entity.id
_entity.type
_entity.pdbx_description
1 polymer ?
#
loop_
_entity_poly.entity_id
_entity_poly.type
_entity_poly.pdbx_seq_one_letter_code
_entity_poly.pdbx_strand_id
1 'polypeptide(L)'
;IPGGAGAGVQLEALASRYAGRPEGSVRVEGFVDRPVWLSAHLQLRPGVDLGYRWQSLDPARFSAGAGGLLVHPRVYQDYVEDHPFVLRPQVELRAYPFQDLALSVETSLVPNSNFVGVDHFDVDLGLDGIGRMPRPWLPTWGMGYQSSLRFADADRSRSFVRHSIDASLGAAVWAQDAVLVAFGLGDRVYVTPGAATAPVRNVFELWVRINGAFGRRFRDFGPREQWFREPWAPRAWGDSERQAGSTMTRGRGGSTGSGSGGASPTESQWRDAGDGLGD
;
A
#
# COMPACT_ATOMS: atom_id res chain seq x y z
N ILE A 1 1.72 11.86 31.83
CA ILE A 1 0.40 11.18 31.79
C ILE A 1 0.55 9.96 30.89
N PRO A 2 0.55 8.73 31.42
CA PRO A 2 0.63 7.54 30.57
C PRO A 2 -0.66 7.43 29.74
N GLY A 3 -0.53 7.39 28.42
CA GLY A 3 -1.65 7.13 27.51
C GLY A 3 -2.05 5.65 27.57
N GLY A 4 -3.35 5.39 27.53
CA GLY A 4 -3.88 4.04 27.36
C GLY A 4 -3.53 3.47 25.97
N ALA A 5 -3.52 2.15 25.83
CA ALA A 5 -3.35 1.53 24.53
C ALA A 5 -4.55 1.83 23.62
N GLY A 6 -4.27 2.18 22.37
CA GLY A 6 -5.26 2.33 21.31
C GLY A 6 -5.35 1.04 20.49
N ALA A 7 -6.54 0.72 20.02
CA ALA A 7 -6.75 -0.33 19.03
C ALA A 7 -7.88 0.06 18.07
N GLY A 8 -7.81 -0.41 16.84
CA GLY A 8 -8.84 -0.13 15.85
C GLY A 8 -8.75 -1.04 14.63
N VAL A 9 -9.79 -0.98 13.80
CA VAL A 9 -9.90 -1.74 12.56
C VAL A 9 -10.39 -0.82 11.45
N GLN A 10 -9.84 -0.99 10.26
CA GLN A 10 -10.21 -0.30 9.03
C GLN A 10 -10.59 -1.33 7.96
N LEU A 11 -11.66 -1.04 7.23
CA LEU A 11 -12.11 -1.80 6.06
C LEU A 11 -12.09 -0.87 4.84
N GLU A 12 -11.45 -1.31 3.77
CA GLU A 12 -11.40 -0.64 2.47
C GLU A 12 -11.88 -1.62 1.41
N ALA A 13 -12.81 -1.21 0.55
CA ALA A 13 -13.34 -2.02 -0.54
C ALA A 13 -13.39 -1.20 -1.82
N LEU A 14 -12.85 -1.74 -2.91
CA LEU A 14 -12.84 -1.06 -4.20
C LEU A 14 -13.30 -1.98 -5.32
N ALA A 15 -13.86 -1.36 -6.35
CA ALA A 15 -14.18 -2.02 -7.59
C ALA A 15 -13.77 -1.15 -8.77
N SER A 16 -13.32 -1.78 -9.86
CA SER A 16 -13.05 -1.15 -11.14
C SER A 16 -13.46 -2.09 -12.27
N ARG A 17 -13.77 -1.54 -13.45
CA ARG A 17 -14.02 -2.38 -14.63
C ARG A 17 -12.70 -2.77 -15.28
N TYR A 18 -12.52 -4.05 -15.53
CA TYR A 18 -11.37 -4.60 -16.25
C TYR A 18 -11.85 -5.64 -17.27
N ALA A 19 -11.40 -5.52 -18.51
CA ALA A 19 -11.82 -6.40 -19.63
C ALA A 19 -13.36 -6.63 -19.71
N GLY A 20 -14.15 -5.58 -19.45
CA GLY A 20 -15.63 -5.64 -19.50
C GLY A 20 -16.31 -6.26 -18.27
N ARG A 21 -15.56 -6.65 -17.24
CA ARG A 21 -16.09 -7.24 -15.99
C ARG A 21 -15.80 -6.35 -14.77
N PRO A 22 -16.65 -6.38 -13.73
CA PRO A 22 -16.33 -5.77 -12.45
C PRO A 22 -15.29 -6.61 -11.71
N GLU A 23 -14.17 -5.99 -11.36
CA GLU A 23 -13.13 -6.57 -10.54
C GLU A 23 -12.97 -5.71 -9.28
N GLY A 24 -12.59 -6.31 -8.17
CA GLY A 24 -12.52 -5.62 -6.90
C GLY A 24 -11.46 -6.14 -5.96
N SER A 25 -11.30 -5.41 -4.87
CA SER A 25 -10.43 -5.76 -3.76
C SER A 25 -11.07 -5.37 -2.45
N VAL A 26 -10.68 -6.10 -1.41
CA VAL A 26 -11.06 -5.82 -0.04
C VAL A 26 -9.80 -5.85 0.80
N ARG A 27 -9.61 -4.83 1.64
CA ARG A 27 -8.53 -4.75 2.60
C ARG A 27 -9.10 -4.57 3.99
N VAL A 28 -8.60 -5.36 4.93
CA VAL A 28 -8.87 -5.25 6.35
C VAL A 28 -7.57 -4.96 7.05
N GLU A 29 -7.54 -3.94 7.90
CA GLU A 29 -6.36 -3.58 8.67
C GLU A 29 -6.74 -3.39 10.12
N GLY A 30 -6.03 -4.05 11.03
CA GLY A 30 -6.11 -3.82 12.46
C GLY A 30 -4.84 -3.13 12.95
N PHE A 31 -4.96 -2.25 13.92
CA PHE A 31 -3.81 -1.63 14.58
C PHE A 31 -3.93 -1.71 16.10
N VAL A 32 -2.77 -1.75 16.75
CA VAL A 32 -2.61 -1.53 18.18
C VAL A 32 -1.47 -0.54 18.38
N ASP A 33 -1.68 0.49 19.19
CA ASP A 33 -0.65 1.47 19.51
C ASP A 33 -0.69 1.89 20.98
N ARG A 34 0.36 2.59 21.40
CA ARG A 34 0.45 3.12 22.77
C ARG A 34 1.00 4.55 22.78
N PRO A 35 0.17 5.58 22.81
CA PRO A 35 0.64 6.96 22.92
C PRO A 35 1.33 7.23 24.26
N VAL A 36 2.52 7.83 24.19
CA VAL A 36 3.32 8.31 25.32
C VAL A 36 3.61 9.79 25.12
N TRP A 37 3.09 10.64 25.99
CA TRP A 37 3.40 12.07 25.99
C TRP A 37 4.83 12.29 26.50
N LEU A 38 5.69 12.83 25.64
CA LEU A 38 7.06 13.23 25.98
C LEU A 38 7.09 14.65 26.56
N SER A 39 6.15 15.51 26.13
CA SER A 39 5.95 16.87 26.65
C SER A 39 4.49 17.30 26.48
N ALA A 40 4.15 18.56 26.79
CA ALA A 40 2.81 19.10 26.53
C ALA A 40 2.46 19.22 25.04
N HIS A 41 3.45 19.11 24.15
CA HIS A 41 3.32 19.29 22.70
C HIS A 41 3.90 18.15 21.88
N LEU A 42 4.54 17.15 22.50
CA LEU A 42 5.19 16.04 21.82
C LEU A 42 4.64 14.70 22.32
N GLN A 43 4.30 13.82 21.39
CA GLN A 43 3.76 12.50 21.67
C GLN A 43 4.47 11.46 20.81
N LEU A 44 4.94 10.39 21.44
CA LEU A 44 5.47 9.21 20.76
C LEU A 44 4.38 8.13 20.71
N ARG A 45 4.23 7.45 19.57
CA ARG A 45 3.23 6.40 19.35
C ARG A 45 3.90 5.18 18.70
N PRO A 46 4.53 4.30 19.49
CA PRO A 46 4.82 2.95 19.03
C PRO A 46 3.52 2.21 18.74
N GLY A 47 3.51 1.43 17.65
CA GLY A 47 2.38 0.61 17.26
C GLY A 47 2.77 -0.53 16.33
N VAL A 48 1.81 -1.43 16.13
CA VAL A 48 1.89 -2.53 15.17
C VAL A 48 0.56 -2.60 14.44
N ASP A 49 0.64 -2.78 13.13
CA ASP A 49 -0.53 -3.06 12.31
C ASP A 49 -0.45 -4.42 11.66
N LEU A 50 -1.62 -5.00 11.44
CA LEU A 50 -1.81 -6.22 10.70
C LEU A 50 -2.83 -5.97 9.59
N GLY A 51 -2.42 -6.17 8.34
CA GLY A 51 -3.26 -6.03 7.17
C GLY A 51 -3.51 -7.37 6.50
N TYR A 52 -4.70 -7.54 5.95
CA TYR A 52 -5.03 -8.57 4.97
C TYR A 52 -5.66 -7.91 3.75
N ARG A 53 -5.26 -8.33 2.55
CA ARG A 53 -5.86 -7.89 1.30
C ARG A 53 -6.28 -9.09 0.45
N TRP A 54 -7.52 -9.04 -0.01
CA TRP A 54 -8.09 -9.90 -1.02
C TRP A 54 -8.29 -9.12 -2.32
N GLN A 55 -8.13 -9.79 -3.45
CA GLN A 55 -8.38 -9.24 -4.79
C GLN A 55 -9.08 -10.30 -5.65
N SER A 56 -9.99 -9.87 -6.53
CA SER A 56 -10.76 -10.78 -7.39
C SER A 56 -10.01 -11.16 -8.67
N LEU A 57 -9.09 -10.31 -9.12
CA LEU A 57 -8.22 -10.58 -10.26
C LEU A 57 -7.08 -11.51 -9.85
N ASP A 58 -6.76 -12.43 -10.76
CA ASP A 58 -5.63 -13.36 -10.66
C ASP A 58 -4.66 -13.12 -11.85
N PRO A 59 -3.41 -13.64 -11.79
CA PRO A 59 -2.43 -13.43 -12.85
C PRO A 59 -2.85 -13.94 -14.24
N ALA A 60 -3.62 -15.04 -14.30
CA ALA A 60 -4.08 -15.60 -15.56
C ALA A 60 -5.12 -14.68 -16.22
N ARG A 61 -6.01 -14.06 -15.43
CA ARG A 61 -7.00 -13.10 -15.92
C ARG A 61 -6.39 -11.76 -16.27
N PHE A 62 -5.44 -11.28 -15.47
CA PHE A 62 -4.72 -10.05 -15.76
C PHE A 62 -3.92 -10.15 -17.06
N SER A 63 -3.28 -11.29 -17.32
CA SER A 63 -2.60 -11.54 -18.60
C SER A 63 -3.56 -11.74 -19.77
N ALA A 64 -4.75 -12.33 -19.55
CA ALA A 64 -5.77 -12.52 -20.59
C ALA A 64 -6.45 -11.20 -21.05
N GLY A 65 -6.44 -10.16 -20.22
CA GLY A 65 -6.96 -8.82 -20.56
C GLY A 65 -6.04 -8.00 -21.49
N ALA A 66 -5.10 -8.66 -22.18
CA ALA A 66 -4.03 -8.09 -23.00
C ALA A 66 -4.53 -7.11 -24.08
N GLY A 67 -4.69 -5.84 -23.67
CA GLY A 67 -4.95 -4.70 -24.54
C GLY A 67 -4.32 -3.41 -24.02
N GLY A 68 -3.34 -3.48 -23.12
CA GLY A 68 -2.76 -2.31 -22.47
C GLY A 68 -3.69 -1.63 -21.44
N LEU A 69 -4.76 -2.31 -21.02
CA LEU A 69 -5.66 -1.81 -19.99
C LEU A 69 -4.93 -1.77 -18.63
N LEU A 70 -4.68 -0.56 -18.13
CA LEU A 70 -4.12 -0.36 -16.80
C LEU A 70 -5.22 -0.56 -15.75
N VAL A 71 -5.13 -1.65 -14.99
CA VAL A 71 -5.98 -1.85 -13.81
C VAL A 71 -5.54 -0.91 -12.69
N HIS A 72 -6.50 -0.44 -11.88
CA HIS A 72 -6.16 0.30 -10.67
C HIS A 72 -5.40 -0.63 -9.72
N PRO A 73 -4.21 -0.29 -9.21
CA PRO A 73 -3.45 -1.19 -8.34
C PRO A 73 -4.03 -1.37 -6.93
N ARG A 74 -5.14 -0.66 -6.64
CA ARG A 74 -6.01 -0.90 -5.47
C ARG A 74 -6.81 -2.15 -5.68
N VAL A 75 -7.19 -2.41 -6.93
CA VAL A 75 -8.02 -3.53 -7.34
C VAL A 75 -7.15 -4.76 -7.58
N TYR A 76 -5.98 -4.61 -8.21
CA TYR A 76 -5.10 -5.76 -8.47
C TYR A 76 -3.61 -5.41 -8.36
N GLN A 77 -2.86 -6.28 -7.70
CA GLN A 77 -1.40 -6.23 -7.68
C GLN A 77 -0.83 -7.63 -7.64
N ASP A 78 0.09 -7.94 -8.56
CA ASP A 78 0.74 -9.26 -8.64
C ASP A 78 1.40 -9.64 -7.32
N TYR A 79 2.16 -8.73 -6.71
CA TYR A 79 2.86 -8.99 -5.44
C TYR A 79 1.93 -9.39 -4.29
N VAL A 80 0.71 -8.83 -4.25
CA VAL A 80 -0.29 -9.11 -3.20
C VAL A 80 -0.86 -10.52 -3.32
N GLU A 81 -0.82 -11.12 -4.51
CA GLU A 81 -1.28 -12.50 -4.71
C GLU A 81 -0.49 -13.48 -3.83
N ASP A 82 0.84 -13.32 -3.82
CA ASP A 82 1.75 -14.13 -3.01
C ASP A 82 1.95 -13.55 -1.58
N HIS A 83 1.58 -12.29 -1.36
CA HIS A 83 1.79 -11.56 -0.10
C HIS A 83 0.50 -10.87 0.39
N PRO A 84 -0.59 -11.60 0.67
CA PRO A 84 -1.87 -10.99 1.05
C PRO A 84 -1.87 -10.45 2.48
N PHE A 85 -0.90 -10.84 3.31
CA PHE A 85 -0.76 -10.40 4.69
C PHE A 85 0.39 -9.40 4.84
N VAL A 86 0.19 -8.40 5.70
CA VAL A 86 1.19 -7.39 6.03
C VAL A 86 1.26 -7.25 7.54
N LEU A 87 2.46 -7.37 8.12
CA LEU A 87 2.74 -6.95 9.49
C LEU A 87 3.58 -5.68 9.44
N ARG A 88 3.20 -4.66 10.21
CA ARG A 88 3.90 -3.37 10.18
C ARG A 88 4.14 -2.83 11.57
N PRO A 89 5.28 -3.15 12.20
CA PRO A 89 5.77 -2.41 13.34
C PRO A 89 6.11 -0.97 12.91
N GLN A 90 5.74 -0.03 13.76
CA GLN A 90 5.94 1.38 13.47
C GLN A 90 6.10 2.23 14.72
N VAL A 91 6.72 3.39 14.53
CA VAL A 91 6.87 4.41 15.55
C VAL A 91 6.59 5.76 14.92
N GLU A 92 5.60 6.47 15.48
CA GLU A 92 5.21 7.81 15.07
C GLU A 92 5.56 8.83 16.17
N LEU A 93 6.20 9.93 15.80
CA LEU A 93 6.40 11.10 16.64
C LEU A 93 5.45 12.21 16.16
N ARG A 94 4.58 12.68 17.05
CA ARG A 94 3.67 13.78 16.80
C ARG A 94 4.08 15.04 17.55
N ALA A 95 3.98 16.18 16.88
CA ALA A 95 4.12 17.49 17.48
C ALA A 95 2.85 18.32 17.30
N TYR A 96 2.49 19.11 18.32
CA TYR A 96 1.31 19.96 18.34
C TYR A 96 1.74 21.41 18.62
N PRO A 97 2.36 22.07 17.63
CA PRO A 97 2.87 23.44 17.79
C PRO A 97 1.74 24.44 18.03
N PHE A 98 0.56 24.18 17.46
CA PHE A 98 -0.65 24.96 17.64
C PHE A 98 -1.83 24.06 18.06
N GLN A 99 -2.93 24.69 18.45
CA GLN A 99 -4.14 23.99 18.92
C GLN A 99 -4.94 23.32 17.78
N ASP A 100 -4.60 23.66 16.55
CA ASP A 100 -5.29 23.37 15.31
C ASP A 100 -4.36 22.77 14.25
N LEU A 101 -3.13 22.45 14.63
CA LEU A 101 -2.10 21.86 13.77
C LEU A 101 -1.44 20.66 14.46
N ALA A 102 -1.27 19.58 13.71
CA ALA A 102 -0.46 18.43 14.07
C ALA A 102 0.62 18.22 13.01
N LEU A 103 1.81 17.90 13.48
CA LEU A 103 2.92 17.41 12.68
C LEU A 103 3.15 15.96 13.06
N SER A 104 3.46 15.10 12.10
CA SER A 104 3.85 13.71 12.36
C SER A 104 5.09 13.32 11.57
N VAL A 105 5.91 12.49 12.19
CA VAL A 105 6.97 11.74 11.52
C VAL A 105 6.78 10.29 11.92
N GLU A 106 6.52 9.42 10.96
CA GLU A 106 6.36 7.99 11.18
C GLU A 106 7.47 7.23 10.46
N THR A 107 7.95 6.18 11.10
CA THR A 107 8.79 5.18 10.46
C THR A 107 8.15 3.83 10.63
N SER A 108 8.21 3.01 9.58
CA SER A 108 7.65 1.67 9.63
C SER A 108 8.50 0.69 8.85
N LEU A 109 8.45 -0.57 9.27
CA LEU A 109 9.16 -1.67 8.62
C LEU A 109 8.15 -2.76 8.30
N VAL A 110 8.22 -3.30 7.09
CA VAL A 110 7.37 -4.39 6.66
C VAL A 110 8.25 -5.58 6.32
N PRO A 111 8.14 -6.71 7.04
CA PRO A 111 8.82 -7.93 6.66
C PRO A 111 8.15 -8.55 5.43
N ASN A 112 8.91 -9.36 4.69
CA ASN A 112 8.35 -10.19 3.64
C ASN A 112 7.40 -11.26 4.27
N SER A 113 6.48 -11.82 3.48
CA SER A 113 5.48 -12.80 3.95
C SER A 113 6.11 -14.06 4.57
N ASN A 114 7.34 -14.40 4.16
CA ASN A 114 8.11 -15.50 4.72
C ASN A 114 8.83 -15.15 6.04
N PHE A 115 8.81 -13.89 6.48
CA PHE A 115 9.51 -13.35 7.65
C PHE A 115 11.03 -13.56 7.66
N VAL A 116 11.64 -13.97 6.54
CA VAL A 116 13.09 -14.17 6.42
C VAL A 116 13.82 -12.86 6.13
N GLY A 117 13.14 -11.91 5.47
CA GLY A 117 13.72 -10.64 5.08
C GLY A 117 12.77 -9.46 5.28
N VAL A 118 13.30 -8.26 5.06
CA VAL A 118 12.53 -7.02 5.04
C VAL A 118 12.06 -6.76 3.62
N ASP A 119 10.76 -6.58 3.43
CA ASP A 119 10.19 -6.16 2.15
C ASP A 119 10.47 -4.67 1.94
N HIS A 120 10.09 -3.82 2.90
CA HIS A 120 10.29 -2.39 2.77
C HIS A 120 10.40 -1.64 4.08
N PHE A 121 11.00 -0.45 4.00
CA PHE A 121 11.09 0.52 5.07
C PHE A 121 10.50 1.85 4.61
N ASP A 122 9.56 2.39 5.40
CA ASP A 122 8.89 3.65 5.09
C ASP A 122 9.28 4.73 6.10
N VAL A 123 9.40 5.96 5.59
CA VAL A 123 9.45 7.20 6.34
C VAL A 123 8.34 8.10 5.84
N ASP A 124 7.45 8.50 6.73
CA ASP A 124 6.30 9.35 6.45
C ASP A 124 6.42 10.66 7.23
N LEU A 125 6.07 11.76 6.58
CA LEU A 125 5.95 13.10 7.16
C LEU A 125 4.51 13.56 6.92
N GLY A 126 3.82 13.96 7.98
CA GLY A 126 2.44 14.43 7.92
C GLY A 126 2.28 15.81 8.54
N LEU A 127 1.34 16.56 7.98
CA LEU A 127 0.94 17.89 8.42
C LEU A 127 -0.58 18.00 8.31
N ASP A 128 -1.26 18.02 9.45
CA ASP A 128 -2.73 18.00 9.50
C ASP A 128 -3.25 19.19 10.27
N GLY A 129 -4.28 19.85 9.74
CA GLY A 129 -4.86 21.02 10.37
C GLY A 129 -6.38 21.08 10.32
N ILE A 130 -6.93 21.85 11.24
CA ILE A 130 -8.37 22.10 11.37
C ILE A 130 -8.61 23.61 11.41
N GLY A 131 -9.36 24.16 10.47
CA GLY A 131 -9.76 25.56 10.55
C GLY A 131 -10.81 25.75 11.65
N ARG A 132 -10.44 26.38 12.77
CA ARG A 132 -11.41 26.70 13.83
C ARG A 132 -12.28 27.89 13.42
N MET A 133 -13.52 27.62 13.03
CA MET A 133 -14.54 28.64 12.77
C MET A 133 -15.72 28.46 13.73
N PRO A 134 -16.44 29.53 14.12
CA PRO A 134 -17.67 29.46 14.91
C PRO A 134 -18.84 28.96 14.05
N ARG A 135 -18.66 27.81 13.40
CA ARG A 135 -19.59 27.21 12.44
C ARG A 135 -19.81 25.73 12.79
N PRO A 136 -20.97 25.15 12.41
CA PRO A 136 -21.27 23.74 12.66
C PRO A 136 -20.41 22.77 11.83
N TRP A 137 -19.57 23.30 10.92
CA TRP A 137 -18.64 22.55 10.10
C TRP A 137 -17.20 22.96 10.41
N LEU A 138 -16.31 21.96 10.41
CA LEU A 138 -14.89 22.04 10.71
C LEU A 138 -14.11 21.76 9.43
N PRO A 139 -13.58 22.79 8.74
CA PRO A 139 -12.69 22.56 7.61
C PRO A 139 -11.43 21.82 8.08
N THR A 140 -11.04 20.80 7.34
CA THR A 140 -9.84 19.98 7.59
C THR A 140 -8.93 20.03 6.38
N TRP A 141 -7.63 19.95 6.60
CA TRP A 141 -6.66 19.89 5.54
C TRP A 141 -5.47 19.03 5.99
N GLY A 142 -4.82 18.39 5.03
CA GLY A 142 -3.69 17.52 5.28
C GLY A 142 -2.67 17.60 4.16
N MET A 143 -1.40 17.43 4.49
CA MET A 143 -0.32 17.27 3.54
C MET A 143 0.60 16.14 4.01
N GLY A 144 1.04 15.33 3.07
CA GLY A 144 1.88 14.18 3.33
C GLY A 144 3.06 14.07 2.38
N TYR A 145 4.16 13.55 2.90
CA TYR A 145 5.28 13.04 2.11
C TYR A 145 5.70 11.68 2.64
N GLN A 146 5.85 10.71 1.75
CA GLN A 146 6.38 9.39 2.08
C GLN A 146 7.61 9.10 1.22
N SER A 147 8.62 8.50 1.84
CA SER A 147 9.73 7.82 1.18
C SER A 147 9.71 6.34 1.57
N SER A 148 9.65 5.47 0.58
CA SER A 148 9.54 4.02 0.75
C SER A 148 10.73 3.34 0.10
N LEU A 149 11.65 2.81 0.90
CA LEU A 149 12.76 1.99 0.42
C LEU A 149 12.27 0.55 0.28
N ARG A 150 12.20 0.10 -0.97
CA ARG A 150 11.84 -1.26 -1.38
C ARG A 150 13.11 -2.07 -1.55
N PHE A 151 13.22 -3.21 -0.88
CA PHE A 151 14.39 -4.08 -0.98
C PHE A 151 14.24 -5.08 -2.13
N ALA A 152 15.37 -5.51 -2.70
CA ALA A 152 15.37 -6.65 -3.61
C ALA A 152 15.00 -7.94 -2.86
N ASP A 153 14.18 -8.79 -3.48
CA ASP A 153 13.77 -10.07 -2.94
C ASP A 153 13.49 -11.08 -4.06
N ALA A 154 12.82 -12.18 -3.73
CA ALA A 154 12.49 -13.24 -4.69
C ALA A 154 11.57 -12.76 -5.83
N ASP A 155 10.87 -11.63 -5.65
CA ASP A 155 9.86 -11.13 -6.58
C ASP A 155 10.27 -9.79 -7.21
N ARG A 156 11.22 -9.07 -6.59
CA ARG A 156 11.82 -7.82 -7.08
C ARG A 156 13.32 -7.96 -7.32
N SER A 157 13.73 -7.73 -8.56
CA SER A 157 15.14 -7.94 -8.96
C SER A 157 16.12 -6.88 -8.44
N ARG A 158 15.64 -5.75 -7.90
CA ARG A 158 16.48 -4.65 -7.40
C ARG A 158 15.75 -3.85 -6.33
N SER A 159 16.53 -3.24 -5.44
CA SER A 159 16.03 -2.25 -4.49
C SER A 159 15.76 -0.92 -5.20
N PHE A 160 14.73 -0.20 -4.77
CA PHE A 160 14.40 1.14 -5.29
C PHE A 160 13.72 1.98 -4.22
N VAL A 161 13.70 3.30 -4.44
CA VAL A 161 12.99 4.24 -3.56
C VAL A 161 11.75 4.73 -4.29
N ARG A 162 10.60 4.69 -3.63
CA ARG A 162 9.36 5.31 -4.09
C ARG A 162 9.03 6.50 -3.22
N HIS A 163 8.68 7.60 -3.84
CA HIS A 163 8.17 8.78 -3.15
C HIS A 163 6.67 8.91 -3.36
N SER A 164 5.98 9.46 -2.37
CA SER A 164 4.65 10.04 -2.61
C SER A 164 4.50 11.38 -1.92
N ILE A 165 3.72 12.24 -2.56
CA ILE A 165 3.30 13.53 -2.03
C ILE A 165 1.78 13.52 -2.09
N ASP A 166 1.12 13.94 -1.03
CA ASP A 166 -0.32 14.10 -1.01
C ASP A 166 -0.78 15.37 -0.34
N ALA A 167 -1.96 15.80 -0.75
CA ALA A 167 -2.68 16.91 -0.19
C ALA A 167 -4.16 16.55 -0.12
N SER A 168 -4.80 16.91 0.99
CA SER A 168 -6.21 16.68 1.21
C SER A 168 -6.90 17.93 1.75
N LEU A 169 -8.17 18.07 1.37
CA LEU A 169 -9.07 19.12 1.83
C LEU A 169 -10.41 18.48 2.14
N GLY A 170 -10.99 18.85 3.27
CA GLY A 170 -12.26 18.30 3.71
C GLY A 170 -13.04 19.22 4.64
N ALA A 171 -14.20 18.73 5.02
CA ALA A 171 -15.03 19.33 6.05
C ALA A 171 -15.59 18.21 6.93
N ALA A 172 -15.71 18.51 8.21
CA ALA A 172 -16.32 17.62 9.18
C ALA A 172 -17.51 18.28 9.87
N VAL A 173 -18.58 17.52 10.06
CA VAL A 173 -19.82 17.98 10.70
C VAL A 173 -20.16 17.01 11.82
N TRP A 174 -20.53 17.55 12.97
CA TRP A 174 -21.04 16.74 14.06
C TRP A 174 -22.52 16.43 13.86
N ALA A 175 -22.86 15.16 13.90
CA ALA A 175 -24.22 14.67 14.00
C ALA A 175 -24.52 14.33 15.47
N GLN A 176 -25.42 15.12 16.08
CA GLN A 176 -26.01 14.88 17.41
C GLN A 176 -24.98 14.67 18.54
N ASP A 177 -23.87 15.42 18.53
CA ASP A 177 -22.79 15.37 19.55
C ASP A 177 -22.15 14.00 19.79
N ALA A 178 -22.45 13.00 18.95
CA ALA A 178 -22.00 11.62 19.13
C ALA A 178 -21.19 11.12 17.94
N VAL A 179 -21.40 11.68 16.75
CA VAL A 179 -20.79 11.23 15.51
C VAL A 179 -20.17 12.39 14.78
N LEU A 180 -18.88 12.29 14.43
CA LEU A 180 -18.23 13.22 13.52
C LEU A 180 -18.20 12.59 12.13
N VAL A 181 -18.93 13.19 11.20
CA VAL A 181 -18.90 12.82 9.78
C VAL A 181 -17.96 13.78 9.07
N ALA A 182 -16.84 13.28 8.56
CA ALA A 182 -15.89 14.03 7.76
C ALA A 182 -15.94 13.55 6.31
N PHE A 183 -15.80 14.45 5.37
CA PHE A 183 -15.72 14.13 3.95
C PHE A 183 -14.77 15.08 3.25
N GLY A 184 -14.19 14.64 2.14
CA GLY A 184 -13.25 15.47 1.42
C GLY A 184 -12.72 14.85 0.14
N LEU A 185 -11.76 15.58 -0.39
CA LEU A 185 -10.99 15.25 -1.59
C LEU A 185 -9.53 15.09 -1.19
N GLY A 186 -8.85 14.17 -1.85
CA GLY A 186 -7.40 14.04 -1.78
C GLY A 186 -6.80 13.89 -3.16
N ASP A 187 -5.60 14.41 -3.31
CA ASP A 187 -4.73 14.11 -4.42
C ASP A 187 -3.42 13.50 -3.90
N ARG A 188 -2.94 12.46 -4.56
CA ARG A 188 -1.65 11.86 -4.30
C ARG A 188 -0.88 11.60 -5.57
N VAL A 189 0.35 12.10 -5.59
CA VAL A 189 1.33 11.83 -6.63
C VAL A 189 2.36 10.83 -6.11
N TYR A 190 2.52 9.73 -6.81
CA TYR A 190 3.59 8.76 -6.62
C TYR A 190 4.68 8.99 -7.66
N VAL A 191 5.93 8.94 -7.23
CA VAL A 191 7.11 9.02 -8.08
C VAL A 191 7.99 7.81 -7.79
N THR A 192 8.19 6.96 -8.79
CA THR A 192 9.10 5.81 -8.73
C THR A 192 10.20 6.02 -9.77
N PRO A 193 11.34 6.61 -9.38
CA PRO A 193 12.46 6.81 -10.28
C PRO A 193 12.89 5.49 -10.92
N GLY A 194 13.05 5.51 -12.24
CA GLY A 194 13.51 4.36 -13.03
C GLY A 194 12.45 3.29 -13.36
N ALA A 195 11.20 3.44 -12.89
CA ALA A 195 10.10 2.58 -13.29
C ALA A 195 9.89 2.62 -14.82
N ALA A 196 9.91 1.44 -15.44
CA ALA A 196 9.73 1.31 -16.89
C ALA A 196 8.31 1.68 -17.34
N THR A 197 7.34 1.52 -16.44
CA THR A 197 5.93 1.82 -16.67
C THR A 197 5.44 2.85 -15.66
N ALA A 198 4.98 4.01 -16.13
CA ALA A 198 4.39 5.09 -15.34
C ALA A 198 5.26 5.57 -14.16
N PRO A 199 6.42 6.23 -14.42
CA PRO A 199 7.34 6.71 -13.38
C PRO A 199 6.72 7.79 -12.46
N VAL A 200 5.68 8.47 -12.94
CA VAL A 200 4.85 9.37 -12.16
C VAL A 200 3.40 8.91 -12.30
N ARG A 201 2.70 8.82 -11.17
CA ARG A 201 1.29 8.45 -11.14
C ARG A 201 0.54 9.37 -10.20
N ASN A 202 -0.62 9.83 -10.64
CA ASN A 202 -1.52 10.63 -9.82
C ASN A 202 -2.78 9.82 -9.46
N VAL A 203 -3.29 10.00 -8.25
CA VAL A 203 -4.50 9.37 -7.71
C VAL A 203 -5.35 10.42 -7.01
N PHE A 204 -6.49 10.73 -7.59
CA PHE A 204 -7.53 11.52 -6.95
C PHE A 204 -8.51 10.62 -6.22
N GLU A 205 -8.85 10.96 -4.98
CA GLU A 205 -9.84 10.22 -4.20
C GLU A 205 -10.86 11.13 -3.50
N LEU A 206 -12.07 10.59 -3.40
CA LEU A 206 -13.15 11.10 -2.57
C LEU A 206 -13.23 10.20 -1.35
N TRP A 207 -13.25 10.80 -0.16
CA TRP A 207 -13.31 10.05 1.09
C TRP A 207 -14.45 10.54 1.97
N VAL A 208 -15.02 9.60 2.73
CA VAL A 208 -15.98 9.85 3.80
C VAL A 208 -15.53 9.04 5.01
N ARG A 209 -15.51 9.68 6.18
CA ARG A 209 -15.08 9.13 7.45
C ARG A 209 -16.14 9.40 8.51
N ILE A 210 -16.47 8.37 9.27
CA ILE A 210 -17.47 8.45 10.35
C ILE A 210 -16.78 8.05 11.64
N ASN A 211 -16.69 8.97 12.60
CA ASN A 211 -16.11 8.70 13.91
C ASN A 211 -17.21 8.72 14.98
N GLY A 212 -17.46 7.59 15.64
CA GLY A 212 -18.30 7.54 16.84
C GLY A 212 -17.51 7.98 18.07
N ALA A 213 -17.97 9.00 18.77
CA ALA A 213 -17.34 9.57 19.97
C ALA A 213 -17.92 9.02 21.28
N PHE A 214 -18.97 8.18 21.22
CA PHE A 214 -19.58 7.41 22.32
C PHE A 214 -19.61 8.10 23.69
N GLY A 215 -20.03 9.37 23.75
CA GLY A 215 -20.18 10.15 24.99
C GLY A 215 -19.20 11.32 25.16
N ARG A 216 -18.26 11.54 24.24
CA ARG A 216 -17.36 12.71 24.23
C ARG A 216 -17.97 13.83 23.37
N ARG A 217 -17.98 15.09 23.86
CA ARG A 217 -18.67 16.24 23.23
C ARG A 217 -17.74 17.10 22.37
N PHE A 218 -18.32 18.02 21.59
CA PHE A 218 -17.66 19.01 20.70
C PHE A 218 -16.39 19.68 21.25
N ARG A 219 -16.28 19.88 22.57
CA ARG A 219 -15.16 20.62 23.19
C ARG A 219 -13.87 19.81 23.32
N ASP A 220 -13.94 18.50 23.16
CA ASP A 220 -12.79 17.63 23.42
C ASP A 220 -12.00 17.38 22.12
N PHE A 221 -12.66 17.40 20.95
CA PHE A 221 -12.05 16.98 19.70
C PHE A 221 -11.05 18.00 19.10
N GLY A 222 -9.76 17.82 19.42
CA GLY A 222 -8.65 18.52 18.77
C GLY A 222 -7.78 17.57 17.91
N PRO A 223 -6.78 18.08 17.16
CA PRO A 223 -5.81 17.25 16.45
C PRO A 223 -5.11 16.20 17.36
N ARG A 224 -4.97 16.53 18.64
CA ARG A 224 -4.45 15.65 19.71
C ARG A 224 -5.35 14.44 20.00
N GLU A 225 -6.61 14.53 19.63
CA GLU A 225 -7.63 13.52 19.84
C GLU A 225 -8.05 12.85 18.53
N GLN A 226 -7.30 13.03 17.44
CA GLN A 226 -7.46 12.17 16.27
C GLN A 226 -6.76 10.83 16.55
N TRP A 227 -7.53 9.89 17.08
CA TRP A 227 -7.10 8.53 17.41
C TRP A 227 -6.81 7.71 16.16
N PHE A 228 -7.54 8.00 15.08
CA PHE A 228 -7.37 7.29 13.82
C PHE A 228 -6.20 7.90 13.07
N ARG A 229 -5.31 7.03 12.61
CA ARG A 229 -4.37 7.40 11.55
C ARG A 229 -5.17 7.81 10.33
N GLU A 230 -4.66 8.81 9.64
CA GLU A 230 -5.29 9.19 8.40
C GLU A 230 -5.22 8.01 7.41
N PRO A 231 -6.27 7.76 6.61
CA PRO A 231 -6.45 6.54 5.81
C PRO A 231 -5.53 6.45 4.58
N TRP A 232 -4.33 7.02 4.66
CA TRP A 232 -3.55 7.36 3.50
C TRP A 232 -2.45 6.35 3.22
N ALA A 233 -2.64 5.72 2.06
CA ALA A 233 -1.81 4.76 1.36
C ALA A 233 -2.12 3.31 1.73
N PRO A 234 -2.78 2.58 0.84
CA PRO A 234 -2.37 1.22 0.60
C PRO A 234 -0.92 1.26 0.12
N ARG A 235 -0.02 1.02 1.08
CA ARG A 235 1.43 1.20 0.95
C ARG A 235 2.05 0.15 0.04
N ALA A 236 1.32 -0.89 -0.32
CA ALA A 236 1.77 -1.95 -1.21
C ALA A 236 2.09 -1.49 -2.65
N TRP A 237 1.76 -0.27 -3.08
CA TRP A 237 1.48 -0.05 -4.49
C TRP A 237 2.63 0.24 -5.43
N GLY A 238 2.74 -0.60 -6.45
CA GLY A 238 3.46 -0.31 -7.69
C GLY A 238 4.79 -1.02 -7.75
N ASP A 239 4.76 -2.31 -8.04
CA ASP A 239 5.96 -3.01 -8.51
C ASP A 239 5.94 -3.05 -10.03
N SER A 240 6.87 -2.33 -10.63
CA SER A 240 7.39 -2.58 -11.97
C SER A 240 8.67 -1.77 -12.16
N GLU A 241 9.78 -2.33 -11.69
CA GLU A 241 11.10 -1.90 -12.18
C GLU A 241 11.91 -3.05 -12.81
N ARG A 242 11.62 -4.31 -12.44
CA ARG A 242 11.89 -5.58 -13.13
C ARG A 242 11.33 -6.68 -12.21
N GLN A 243 10.29 -7.38 -12.67
CA GLN A 243 9.81 -8.59 -12.03
C GLN A 243 10.93 -9.64 -12.04
N ALA A 244 11.22 -10.27 -10.91
CA ALA A 244 12.15 -11.39 -10.88
C ALA A 244 11.60 -12.54 -11.75
N GLY A 245 12.47 -13.30 -12.45
CA GLY A 245 12.03 -14.34 -13.39
C GLY A 245 11.14 -15.44 -12.77
N SER A 246 11.20 -15.62 -11.46
CA SER A 246 10.30 -16.44 -10.64
C SER A 246 8.81 -16.11 -10.86
N THR A 247 8.46 -14.84 -11.01
CA THR A 247 7.07 -14.39 -11.24
C THR A 247 6.64 -14.49 -12.70
N MET A 248 7.59 -14.42 -13.65
CA MET A 248 7.30 -14.54 -15.09
C MET A 248 6.97 -15.97 -15.54
N THR A 249 7.29 -16.99 -14.73
CA THR A 249 7.18 -18.40 -15.14
C THR A 249 5.78 -18.99 -14.90
N ARG A 250 4.92 -18.33 -14.11
CA ARG A 250 3.58 -18.85 -13.75
C ARG A 250 2.50 -18.68 -14.83
N GLY A 251 2.78 -17.95 -15.91
CA GLY A 251 1.85 -17.78 -17.05
C GLY A 251 1.93 -18.85 -18.15
N ARG A 252 2.83 -19.84 -18.04
CA ARG A 252 3.07 -20.84 -19.09
C ARG A 252 2.85 -22.27 -18.59
N GLY A 253 1.67 -22.53 -18.02
CA GLY A 253 1.30 -23.86 -17.54
C GLY A 253 -0.15 -24.19 -17.86
N GLY A 254 -0.40 -24.74 -19.06
CA GLY A 254 -1.72 -25.26 -19.44
C GLY A 254 -1.85 -25.72 -20.90
N SER A 255 -1.37 -26.94 -21.19
CA SER A 255 -1.90 -28.00 -22.09
C SER A 255 -2.38 -27.64 -23.52
N THR A 256 -2.11 -28.34 -24.62
CA THR A 256 -2.10 -29.79 -24.93
C THR A 256 -1.47 -30.02 -26.31
N GLY A 257 -0.90 -31.21 -26.54
CA GLY A 257 -0.31 -31.60 -27.83
C GLY A 257 -1.28 -32.07 -28.92
N SER A 258 -0.64 -32.56 -30.00
CA SER A 258 -1.10 -33.42 -31.12
C SER A 258 -1.19 -32.79 -32.53
N GLY A 259 -0.39 -33.38 -33.45
CA GLY A 259 -0.55 -33.41 -34.91
C GLY A 259 0.34 -32.42 -35.70
N SER A 260 1.09 -32.75 -36.75
CA SER A 260 1.35 -34.00 -37.48
C SER A 260 2.32 -33.67 -38.64
N GLY A 261 3.24 -34.59 -38.98
CA GLY A 261 4.02 -34.62 -40.23
C GLY A 261 5.39 -33.91 -40.15
N GLY A 262 6.53 -34.48 -40.53
CA GLY A 262 6.85 -35.71 -41.23
C GLY A 262 8.16 -35.45 -41.97
N ALA A 263 9.21 -36.25 -41.68
CA ALA A 263 10.40 -36.55 -42.50
C ALA A 263 11.62 -36.81 -41.59
N SER A 264 11.99 -38.08 -41.44
CA SER A 264 13.36 -38.47 -41.10
C SER A 264 14.22 -38.43 -42.37
N PRO A 265 15.50 -38.07 -42.24
CA PRO A 265 16.54 -38.93 -42.80
C PRO A 265 17.65 -39.24 -41.78
N THR A 266 17.83 -40.55 -41.56
CA THR A 266 19.08 -41.33 -41.55
C THR A 266 20.40 -40.68 -41.07
N GLU A 267 20.90 -41.22 -39.96
CA GLU A 267 22.13 -42.05 -39.92
C GLU A 267 23.30 -41.60 -40.82
N SER A 268 24.22 -40.80 -40.28
CA SER A 268 25.68 -40.90 -40.48
C SER A 268 26.38 -39.75 -39.74
N GLN A 269 27.64 -39.99 -39.38
CA GLN A 269 28.60 -39.04 -38.80
C GLN A 269 28.41 -38.75 -37.31
N TRP A 270 28.85 -39.70 -36.46
CA TRP A 270 29.81 -39.45 -35.38
C TRP A 270 30.45 -40.80 -35.00
N ARG A 271 31.32 -41.29 -35.87
CA ARG A 271 32.41 -42.25 -35.55
C ARG A 271 33.65 -41.69 -36.21
N ASP A 272 34.64 -41.34 -35.38
CA ASP A 272 36.09 -41.37 -35.65
C ASP A 272 36.79 -40.36 -34.74
N ALA A 273 37.22 -40.83 -33.56
CA ALA A 273 38.39 -40.33 -32.84
C ALA A 273 38.65 -41.24 -31.63
N GLY A 274 39.34 -42.36 -31.87
CA GLY A 274 39.83 -43.24 -30.83
C GLY A 274 40.46 -44.48 -31.45
N ASP A 275 41.74 -44.40 -31.82
CA ASP A 275 42.79 -45.34 -31.40
C ASP A 275 44.07 -45.17 -32.21
N GLY A 276 45.19 -45.04 -31.49
CA GLY A 276 46.53 -44.93 -32.01
C GLY A 276 47.56 -44.96 -30.88
N LEU A 277 47.68 -46.11 -30.21
CA LEU A 277 48.91 -46.62 -29.58
C LEU A 277 49.98 -46.67 -30.71
N GLY A 278 51.25 -46.24 -30.56
CA GLY A 278 52.25 -46.56 -29.56
C GLY A 278 53.44 -47.19 -30.28
N ASP A 279 54.54 -46.43 -30.43
CA ASP A 279 55.98 -46.79 -30.45
C ASP A 279 56.82 -45.62 -31.01
#